data_AF-A0A087SXK7-F1
#
_entry.id   AF-A0A087SXK7-F1
#
_cell.length_a   1.000
_cell.length_b   1.000
_cell.length_c   1.000
_cell.angle_alpha   90.00
_cell.angle_beta   90.00
_cell.angle_gamma   90.00
#
_symmetry.space_group_name_H-M   'P 1'
#
loop_
_entity.id
_entity.type
_entity.pdbx_description
1 polymer ?
#
loop_
_entity_poly.entity_id
_entity_poly.type
_entity_poly.pdbx_seq_one_letter_code
_entity_poly.pdbx_strand_id
1 'polypeptide(L)'
;MATLFLNGNGAGEGTHLSIYIKLLPGEYDALLPWPFSHTVTFVLYDQAPAGETACNVIESFVPDPTWKNFQRPSKEPDALGFGFPRF
;
A
#
# COMPACT_ATOMS: atom_id res chain seq x y z
N MET A 1 7.16 -3.20 -2.19
CA MET A 1 7.30 -3.56 -0.75
C MET A 1 6.13 -2.98 0.01
N ALA A 2 5.49 -3.78 0.86
CA ALA A 2 4.47 -3.31 1.79
C ALA A 2 5.09 -3.14 3.19
N THR A 3 4.60 -2.16 3.95
CA THR A 3 5.01 -1.90 5.33
C THR A 3 3.77 -1.75 6.19
N LEU A 4 3.77 -2.41 7.34
CA LEU A 4 2.65 -2.48 8.26
C LEU A 4 3.08 -2.02 9.65
N PHE A 5 2.32 -1.11 10.25
CA PHE A 5 2.50 -0.67 11.62
C PHE A 5 1.28 -1.11 12.43
N LEU A 6 1.45 -2.14 13.25
CA LEU A 6 0.34 -2.75 14.01
C LEU A 6 -0.25 -1.82 15.06
N ASN A 7 0.58 -0.93 15.63
CA ASN A 7 0.14 0.10 16.58
C ASN A 7 0.03 1.48 15.90
N GLY A 8 -0.15 1.51 14.58
CA GLY A 8 -0.32 2.72 13.80
C GLY A 8 0.96 3.54 13.58
N ASN A 9 0.86 4.50 12.65
CA ASN A 9 1.90 5.46 12.30
C ASN A 9 1.24 6.78 11.86
N GLY A 10 1.87 7.91 12.16
CA GLY A 10 1.35 9.25 11.82
C GLY A 10 -0.05 9.49 12.40
N ALA A 11 -1.02 9.79 11.54
CA ALA A 11 -2.37 10.16 11.99
C ALA A 11 -3.17 9.02 12.67
N GLY A 12 -2.74 7.77 12.56
CA GLY A 12 -3.38 6.60 13.20
C GLY A 12 -2.58 5.98 14.34
N GLU A 13 -1.47 6.61 14.75
CA GLU A 13 -0.62 6.10 15.83
C GLU A 13 -1.43 5.80 17.12
N GLY A 14 -1.18 4.63 17.70
CA GLY A 14 -1.83 4.13 18.92
C GLY A 14 -3.31 3.79 18.81
N THR A 15 -3.94 3.95 17.64
CA THR A 15 -5.41 3.82 17.50
C THR A 15 -5.86 2.96 16.33
N HIS A 16 -5.08 2.89 15.26
CA HIS A 16 -5.39 2.14 14.05
C HIS A 16 -4.17 1.32 13.62
N LEU A 17 -4.37 0.40 12.69
CA LEU A 17 -3.29 -0.20 11.95
C LEU A 17 -2.97 0.73 10.76
N SER A 18 -1.68 0.87 10.43
CA SER A 18 -1.28 1.68 9.27
C SER A 18 -0.58 0.83 8.25
N ILE A 19 -1.00 0.94 6.99
CA ILE A 19 -0.45 0.16 5.88
C ILE A 19 0.04 1.07 4.75
N TYR A 20 1.22 0.77 4.22
CA TYR A 20 1.85 1.53 3.15
C TYR A 20 2.42 0.59 2.09
N ILE A 21 2.45 1.05 0.83
CA ILE A 21 3.13 0.39 -0.29
C ILE A 21 4.13 1.33 -0.92
N LYS A 22 5.26 0.78 -1.33
CA LYS A 22 6.25 1.44 -2.19
C LYS A 22 6.62 0.56 -3.38
N LEU A 23 6.79 1.18 -4.54
CA LEU A 23 7.38 0.54 -5.70
C LEU A 23 8.89 0.37 -5.43
N LEU A 24 9.44 -0.75 -5.90
CA LEU A 24 10.87 -1.05 -5.76
C LEU A 24 11.52 -1.06 -7.14
N PRO A 25 12.79 -0.64 -7.26
CA PRO A 25 13.54 -0.81 -8.50
C PRO A 25 13.59 -2.27 -8.94
N GLY A 26 13.21 -2.53 -10.18
CA GLY A 26 13.25 -3.83 -10.83
C GLY A 26 14.21 -3.87 -12.01
N GLU A 27 14.73 -5.05 -12.35
CA GLU A 27 15.64 -5.23 -13.50
C GLU A 27 14.99 -4.84 -14.84
N TYR A 28 13.66 -4.95 -14.93
CA TYR A 28 12.89 -4.71 -16.15
C TYR A 28 12.12 -3.39 -16.13
N ASP A 29 12.43 -2.45 -15.23
CA ASP A 29 11.72 -1.16 -15.14
C ASP A 29 11.79 -0.33 -16.43
N ALA A 30 12.78 -0.58 -17.30
CA ALA A 30 12.89 0.06 -18.60
C ALA A 30 11.82 -0.40 -19.61
N LEU A 31 11.22 -1.57 -19.39
CA LEU A 31 10.19 -2.15 -20.26
C LEU A 31 8.76 -1.87 -19.75
N LEU A 32 8.63 -1.45 -18.50
CA LEU A 32 7.33 -1.18 -17.87
C LEU A 32 6.85 0.24 -18.18
N PRO A 33 5.53 0.45 -18.35
CA PRO A 33 4.96 1.78 -18.48
C PRO A 33 5.04 2.55 -17.16
N TRP A 34 5.34 3.83 -17.24
CA TRP A 34 5.43 4.75 -16.10
C TRP A 34 4.63 6.03 -16.36
N PRO A 35 4.01 6.64 -15.32
CA PRO A 35 3.95 6.16 -13.94
C PRO A 35 3.06 4.92 -13.76
N PHE A 36 3.24 4.21 -12.65
CA PHE A 36 2.39 3.07 -12.30
C PHE A 36 0.96 3.54 -12.09
N SER A 37 0.00 2.89 -12.77
CA SER A 37 -1.40 3.35 -12.86
C SER A 37 -2.43 2.24 -12.59
N HIS A 38 -1.98 1.08 -12.10
CA HIS A 38 -2.89 -0.01 -11.76
C HIS A 38 -3.49 0.20 -10.37
N THR A 39 -4.75 -0.23 -10.19
CA THR A 39 -5.42 -0.21 -8.89
C THR A 39 -4.64 -1.02 -7.86
N VAL A 40 -4.42 -0.42 -6.70
CA VAL A 40 -3.88 -1.10 -5.52
C VAL A 40 -5.02 -1.31 -4.53
N THR A 41 -5.18 -2.56 -4.08
CA THR A 41 -6.17 -2.95 -3.09
C THR A 41 -5.46 -3.63 -1.92
N PHE A 42 -5.73 -3.15 -0.71
CA PHE A 42 -5.35 -3.82 0.52
C PHE A 42 -6.57 -4.53 1.09
N VAL A 43 -6.36 -5.76 1.55
CA VAL A 43 -7.40 -6.57 2.18
C VAL A 43 -6.83 -7.10 3.49
N LEU A 44 -7.49 -6.77 4.60
CA LEU A 44 -7.33 -7.47 5.86
C LEU A 44 -8.43 -8.52 5.93
N TYR A 45 -8.02 -9.78 5.81
CA TYR A 45 -8.92 -10.91 5.81
C TYR A 45 -9.41 -11.20 7.23
N ASP A 46 -10.73 -11.27 7.37
CA ASP A 46 -11.39 -11.86 8.52
C ASP A 46 -11.29 -13.38 8.41
N GLN A 47 -10.72 -14.01 9.44
CA GLN A 47 -10.43 -15.45 9.49
C GLN A 47 -11.56 -16.23 10.19
N ALA A 48 -12.80 -15.76 10.03
CA ALA A 48 -13.98 -16.40 10.61
C ALA A 48 -14.05 -17.92 10.27
N PRO A 49 -14.49 -18.77 11.22
CA PRO A 49 -14.64 -20.20 10.98
C PRO A 49 -15.60 -20.53 9.84
N ALA A 50 -15.44 -21.73 9.27
CA ALA A 50 -16.32 -22.22 8.21
C ALA A 50 -17.78 -22.27 8.68
N GLY A 51 -18.67 -21.56 7.97
CA GLY A 51 -20.08 -21.42 8.31
C GLY A 51 -20.46 -20.05 8.86
N GLU A 52 -19.49 -19.19 9.18
CA GLU A 52 -19.70 -17.79 9.55
C GLU A 52 -19.43 -16.85 8.37
N THR A 53 -20.06 -15.66 8.39
CA THR A 53 -19.84 -14.65 7.34
C THR A 53 -18.61 -13.81 7.69
N ALA A 54 -17.52 -14.02 6.95
CA ALA A 54 -16.31 -13.23 7.11
C ALA A 54 -16.52 -11.77 6.64
N CYS A 55 -16.11 -10.80 7.46
CA CYS A 55 -16.20 -9.37 7.20
C CYS A 55 -14.79 -8.77 6.98
N ASN A 56 -14.25 -8.91 5.77
CA ASN A 56 -12.94 -8.36 5.42
C ASN A 56 -12.96 -6.82 5.41
N VAL A 57 -11.84 -6.20 5.84
CA VAL A 57 -11.61 -4.77 5.65
C VAL A 57 -10.86 -4.57 4.34
N ILE A 58 -11.39 -3.73 3.46
CA ILE A 58 -10.88 -3.52 2.11
C ILE A 58 -10.76 -2.03 1.84
N GLU A 59 -9.56 -1.57 1.49
CA GLU A 59 -9.35 -0.22 0.96
C GLU A 59 -8.60 -0.30 -0.37
N SER A 60 -8.98 0.56 -1.31
CA SER A 60 -8.39 0.59 -2.66
C SER A 60 -8.16 2.00 -3.12
N PHE A 61 -7.13 2.19 -3.95
CA PHE A 61 -6.91 3.44 -4.64
C PHE A 61 -6.33 3.19 -6.03
N VAL A 62 -6.54 4.15 -6.92
CA VAL A 62 -5.86 4.22 -8.22
C VAL A 62 -4.79 5.29 -8.11
N PRO A 63 -3.51 4.96 -8.33
CA PRO A 63 -2.44 5.94 -8.34
C PRO A 63 -2.69 7.04 -9.36
N ASP A 64 -2.66 8.29 -8.92
CA ASP A 64 -2.67 9.43 -9.83
C ASP A 64 -1.28 9.59 -10.49
N PRO A 65 -1.20 9.84 -11.81
CA PRO A 65 0.07 10.04 -12.52
C PRO A 65 0.96 11.17 -11.96
N THR A 66 0.40 12.12 -11.21
CA THR A 66 1.14 13.22 -10.57
C THR A 66 1.79 12.82 -9.24
N TRP A 67 1.42 11.67 -8.67
CA TRP A 67 1.95 11.22 -7.39
C TRP A 67 3.38 10.72 -7.52
N LYS A 68 4.28 11.30 -6.71
CA LYS A 68 5.72 10.98 -6.75
C LYS A 68 6.02 9.53 -6.36
N ASN A 69 5.24 8.95 -5.45
CA ASN A 69 5.40 7.58 -4.95
C ASN A 69 5.17 6.49 -6.02
N PHE A 70 4.57 6.84 -7.16
CA PHE A 70 4.23 5.91 -8.25
C PHE A 70 4.97 6.22 -9.56
N GLN A 71 5.93 7.13 -9.53
CA GLN A 71 6.88 7.32 -10.62
C GLN A 71 7.85 6.12 -10.70
N ARG A 72 8.61 6.06 -11.80
CA ARG A 72 9.67 5.07 -11.95
C ARG A 72 10.64 5.14 -10.76
N PRO A 73 10.79 4.06 -9.97
CA PRO A 73 11.62 4.09 -8.78
C PRO A 73 13.10 4.28 -9.17
N SER A 74 13.78 5.17 -8.46
CA SER A 74 15.23 5.36 -8.55
C SER A 74 15.93 4.55 -7.44
N LYS A 75 17.26 4.52 -7.46
CA LYS A 75 18.06 3.89 -6.40
C LYS A 75 18.16 4.72 -5.11
N GLU A 76 17.48 5.87 -5.04
CA GLU A 76 17.55 6.75 -3.85
C GLU A 76 16.74 6.19 -2.67
N PRO A 77 17.21 6.34 -1.41
CA PRO A 77 16.55 5.74 -0.26
C PRO A 77 15.35 6.54 0.29
N ASP A 78 14.49 5.80 0.99
CA ASP A 78 13.79 6.20 2.22
C ASP A 78 12.65 7.24 2.21
N ALA A 79 11.93 7.40 1.10
CA ALA A 79 10.57 7.92 1.22
C ALA A 79 9.63 6.84 1.81
N LEU A 80 8.86 7.19 2.85
CA LEU A 80 7.73 6.38 3.31
C LEU A 80 6.79 6.14 2.11
N GLY A 81 6.29 4.91 1.98
CA GLY A 81 5.37 4.54 0.90
C GLY A 81 4.05 5.33 0.94
N PHE A 82 3.20 5.10 -0.05
CA PHE A 82 1.84 5.63 -0.05
C PHE A 82 0.88 4.62 0.55
N GLY A 83 -0.12 5.05 1.31
CA GLY A 83 -1.11 4.14 1.88
C GLY A 83 -2.02 4.83 2.88
N PHE A 84 -2.52 4.05 3.84
CA PHE A 84 -3.58 4.45 4.76
C PHE A 84 -3.04 4.49 6.20
N PRO A 85 -2.86 5.68 6.79
CA PRO A 85 -2.46 5.82 8.19
C PRO A 85 -3.52 5.30 9.17
N ARG A 86 -4.79 5.32 8.77
CA ARG A 86 -5.93 4.80 9.55
C ARG A 86 -6.64 3.74 8.71
N PHE A 87 -5.97 2.60 8.56
CA PHE A 87 -6.53 1.42 7.94
C PHE A 87 -7.28 0.61 9.01
#